data_AF-A0A522N750-F1
#
_entry.id   AF-A0A522N750-F1
#
_cell.length_a   1.000
_cell.length_b   1.000
_cell.length_c   1.000
_cell.angle_alpha   90.00
_cell.angle_beta   90.00
_cell.angle_gamma   90.00
#
_symmetry.space_group_name_H-M   'P 1'
#
loop_
_entity.id
_entity.type
_entity.pdbx_description
1 polymer ?
#
loop_
_entity_poly.entity_id
_entity_poly.type
_entity_poly.pdbx_seq_one_letter_code
_entity_poly.pdbx_strand_id
1 'polypeptide(L)'
;MTSVRRAAGVPLVIPGAIAAAWALAVIAQYTGTARLLHHDALAEGSLHTWAALGLFSLAWQAMIAAMMLPTTLPLVRLFSAASTQQPRPGVVLFVLLLGYAAVWTLFGALAFLGDVALHRFVDRAPWLQAHAWLIAGGTLVLAGAFQFTPLKDACLTKCRLPGTYLMQRYRRGAAAAFRIGSEHGLTCVGCCWALMLLMFAAGVAHLWWMAALTAIMVYEKVAPRGRQAVPVAGVLLLTWGLLVALHPSWLPAPLAGVF
;
A
#
# COMPACT_ATOMS: atom_id res chain seq x y z
N MET A 1 -22.84 24.56 -29.68
CA MET A 1 -23.45 23.68 -28.66
C MET A 1 -22.49 22.53 -28.40
N THR A 2 -21.74 22.66 -27.31
CA THR A 2 -20.63 21.79 -26.90
C THR A 2 -21.15 20.42 -26.46
N SER A 3 -20.73 19.36 -27.14
CA SER A 3 -20.95 17.99 -26.68
C SER A 3 -20.35 17.85 -25.28
N VAL A 4 -21.20 17.69 -24.27
CA VAL A 4 -20.79 17.25 -22.95
C VAL A 4 -20.19 15.86 -23.16
N ARG A 5 -18.85 15.80 -23.26
CA ARG A 5 -18.09 14.54 -23.29
C ARG A 5 -18.60 13.71 -22.11
N ARG A 6 -19.21 12.56 -22.38
CA ARG A 6 -19.45 11.53 -21.34
C ARG A 6 -18.16 11.43 -20.54
N ALA A 7 -18.22 11.76 -19.25
CA ALA A 7 -17.09 11.57 -18.36
C ALA A 7 -16.65 10.11 -18.51
N ALA A 8 -15.48 9.88 -19.10
CA ALA A 8 -15.02 8.52 -19.31
C ALA A 8 -14.91 7.86 -17.93
N GLY A 9 -15.74 6.84 -17.70
CA GLY A 9 -15.71 6.07 -16.47
C GLY A 9 -14.38 5.34 -16.32
N VAL A 10 -14.15 4.76 -15.14
CA VAL A 10 -13.04 3.82 -14.96
C VAL A 10 -13.30 2.61 -15.87
N PRO A 11 -12.33 2.14 -16.67
CA PRO A 11 -12.46 0.89 -17.40
C PRO A 11 -12.81 -0.26 -16.44
N LEU A 12 -13.81 -1.08 -16.77
CA LEU A 12 -14.34 -2.15 -15.89
C LEU A 12 -13.27 -3.16 -15.42
N VAL A 13 -12.18 -3.30 -16.18
CA VAL A 13 -11.04 -4.15 -15.81
C VAL A 13 -10.39 -3.72 -14.48
N ILE A 14 -10.42 -2.43 -14.13
CA ILE A 14 -9.80 -1.92 -12.91
C ILE A 14 -10.58 -2.29 -11.64
N PRO A 15 -11.89 -2.00 -11.50
CA PRO A 15 -12.66 -2.50 -10.37
C PRO A 15 -12.73 -4.03 -10.36
N GLY A 16 -12.74 -4.69 -11.53
CA GLY A 16 -12.62 -6.14 -11.62
C GLY A 16 -11.31 -6.67 -11.01
N ALA A 17 -10.17 -6.05 -11.31
CA ALA A 17 -8.88 -6.40 -10.74
C ALA A 17 -8.81 -6.16 -9.22
N ILE A 18 -9.38 -5.05 -8.73
CA ILE A 18 -9.49 -4.77 -7.28
C ILE A 18 -10.33 -5.87 -6.59
N ALA A 19 -11.50 -6.20 -7.15
CA ALA A 19 -12.37 -7.23 -6.58
C ALA A 19 -11.71 -8.61 -6.60
N ALA A 20 -11.04 -8.97 -7.69
CA ALA A 20 -10.29 -10.21 -7.80
C ALA A 20 -9.15 -10.27 -6.77
N ALA A 21 -8.40 -9.17 -6.56
CA ALA A 21 -7.34 -9.10 -5.56
C ALA A 21 -7.86 -9.29 -4.13
N TRP A 22 -9.00 -8.68 -3.79
CA TRP A 22 -9.67 -8.93 -2.51
C TRP A 22 -10.16 -10.37 -2.37
N ALA A 23 -10.77 -10.93 -3.41
CA ALA A 23 -11.23 -12.32 -3.41
C ALA A 23 -10.05 -13.29 -3.20
N LEU A 24 -8.91 -13.05 -3.86
CA LEU A 24 -7.69 -13.82 -3.66
C LEU A 24 -7.18 -13.73 -2.22
N ALA A 25 -7.17 -12.53 -1.62
CA ALA A 25 -6.78 -12.36 -0.22
C ALA A 25 -7.71 -13.12 0.74
N VAL A 26 -9.02 -13.06 0.50
CA VAL A 26 -10.04 -13.81 1.26
C VAL A 26 -9.82 -15.32 1.12
N ILE A 27 -9.67 -15.82 -0.11
CA ILE A 27 -9.43 -17.25 -0.38
C ILE A 27 -8.14 -17.71 0.28
N ALA A 28 -7.05 -16.94 0.17
CA ALA A 28 -5.78 -17.25 0.80
C ALA A 28 -5.91 -17.35 2.33
N GLN A 29 -6.71 -16.47 2.95
CA GLN A 29 -6.96 -16.52 4.39
C GLN A 29 -7.75 -17.76 4.81
N TYR A 30 -8.85 -18.07 4.13
CA TYR A 30 -9.70 -19.21 4.48
C TYR A 30 -9.05 -20.57 4.19
N THR A 31 -8.20 -20.65 3.16
CA THR A 31 -7.47 -21.88 2.81
C THR A 31 -6.20 -22.08 3.64
N GLY A 32 -5.80 -21.09 4.46
CA GLY A 32 -4.54 -21.11 5.20
C GLY A 32 -3.30 -20.81 4.34
N THR A 33 -3.46 -20.64 3.03
CA THR A 33 -2.35 -20.29 2.10
C THR A 33 -1.71 -18.94 2.44
N ALA A 34 -2.49 -18.01 3.03
CA ALA A 34 -1.95 -16.74 3.53
C ALA A 34 -0.82 -16.96 4.55
N ARG A 35 -0.87 -18.06 5.32
CA ARG A 35 0.20 -18.39 6.27
C ARG A 35 1.50 -18.78 5.59
N LEU A 36 1.41 -19.48 4.46
CA LEU A 36 2.55 -19.89 3.64
C LEU A 36 3.19 -18.74 2.86
N LEU A 37 2.42 -17.65 2.66
CA LEU A 37 2.86 -16.43 1.98
C LEU A 37 3.26 -15.32 2.94
N HIS A 38 3.30 -15.59 4.26
CA HIS A 38 3.87 -14.66 5.23
C HIS A 38 5.36 -14.45 4.97
N HIS A 39 5.83 -13.24 5.26
CA HIS A 39 7.23 -12.87 5.07
C HIS A 39 8.15 -13.78 5.88
N ASP A 40 7.76 -14.17 7.10
CA ASP A 40 8.52 -15.09 7.96
C ASP A 40 8.62 -16.49 7.35
N ALA A 41 7.48 -17.05 6.94
CA ALA A 41 7.42 -18.39 6.33
C ALA A 41 8.24 -18.47 5.02
N LEU A 42 8.28 -17.38 4.25
CA LEU A 42 9.08 -17.30 3.03
C LEU A 42 10.56 -17.04 3.30
N ALA A 43 10.90 -16.34 4.40
CA ALA A 43 12.27 -16.04 4.79
C ALA A 43 12.97 -17.23 5.45
N GLU A 44 12.25 -18.02 6.25
CA GLU A 44 12.75 -19.17 7.00
C GLU A 44 12.54 -20.51 6.29
N GLY A 45 11.66 -20.55 5.29
CA GLY A 45 11.33 -21.76 4.55
C GLY A 45 12.50 -22.34 3.73
N SER A 46 12.39 -23.60 3.34
CA SER A 46 13.38 -24.32 2.52
C SER A 46 13.43 -23.89 1.05
N LEU A 47 12.68 -22.86 0.67
CA LEU A 47 12.65 -22.33 -0.69
C LEU A 47 13.95 -21.57 -1.00
N HIS A 48 14.41 -21.68 -2.25
CA HIS A 48 15.52 -20.87 -2.71
C HIS A 48 15.16 -19.37 -2.63
N THR A 49 16.08 -18.51 -2.20
CA THR A 49 15.82 -17.09 -1.88
C THR A 49 15.13 -16.33 -3.01
N TRP A 50 15.51 -16.61 -4.27
CA TRP A 50 14.87 -15.99 -5.44
C TRP A 50 13.42 -16.43 -5.65
N ALA A 51 13.08 -17.68 -5.33
CA ALA A 51 11.71 -18.18 -5.41
C ALA A 51 10.83 -17.57 -4.31
N ALA A 52 11.36 -17.45 -3.09
CA ALA A 52 10.70 -16.75 -1.98
C ALA A 52 10.43 -15.28 -2.32
N LEU A 53 11.43 -14.57 -2.88
CA LEU A 53 11.27 -13.18 -3.31
C LEU A 53 10.23 -13.04 -4.44
N GLY A 54 10.19 -13.99 -5.38
CA GLY A 54 9.19 -14.02 -6.45
C GLY A 54 7.77 -14.19 -5.91
N LEU A 55 7.56 -15.16 -5.00
CA LEU A 55 6.28 -15.42 -4.35
C LEU A 55 5.83 -14.23 -3.49
N PHE A 56 6.74 -13.68 -2.68
CA PHE A 56 6.50 -12.46 -1.91
C PHE A 56 6.09 -11.31 -2.83
N SER A 57 6.81 -11.09 -3.93
CA SER A 57 6.49 -10.01 -4.88
C SER A 57 5.11 -10.20 -5.50
N LEU A 58 4.70 -11.42 -5.82
CA LEU A 58 3.36 -11.71 -6.35
C LEU A 58 2.27 -11.43 -5.30
N ALA A 59 2.44 -11.94 -4.07
CA ALA A 59 1.50 -11.70 -2.97
C ALA A 59 1.41 -10.20 -2.62
N TRP A 60 2.55 -9.53 -2.58
CA TRP A 60 2.67 -8.09 -2.40
C TRP A 60 1.90 -7.34 -3.48
N GLN A 61 2.09 -7.66 -4.75
CA GLN A 61 1.37 -6.98 -5.84
C GLN A 61 -0.14 -7.23 -5.79
N ALA A 62 -0.59 -8.41 -5.37
CA ALA A 62 -2.01 -8.65 -5.11
C ALA A 62 -2.53 -7.76 -3.98
N MET A 63 -1.79 -7.61 -2.89
CA MET A 63 -2.13 -6.68 -1.81
C MET A 63 -2.15 -5.22 -2.27
N ILE A 64 -1.17 -4.78 -3.07
CA ILE A 64 -1.15 -3.44 -3.68
C ILE A 64 -2.35 -3.23 -4.61
N ALA A 65 -2.74 -4.24 -5.39
CA ALA A 65 -3.94 -4.19 -6.21
C ALA A 65 -5.22 -4.11 -5.38
N ALA A 66 -5.30 -4.79 -4.24
CA ALA A 66 -6.46 -4.73 -3.35
C ALA A 66 -6.56 -3.40 -2.59
N MET A 67 -5.45 -2.89 -2.07
CA MET A 67 -5.44 -1.75 -1.14
C MET A 67 -5.14 -0.42 -1.84
N MET A 68 -4.10 -0.40 -2.69
CA MET A 68 -3.52 0.85 -3.18
C MET A 68 -4.08 1.26 -4.55
N LEU A 69 -4.41 0.31 -5.43
CA LEU A 69 -5.06 0.59 -6.71
C LEU A 69 -6.39 1.38 -6.55
N PRO A 70 -7.28 1.10 -5.56
CA PRO A 70 -8.46 1.93 -5.29
C PRO A 70 -8.14 3.41 -5.09
N THR A 71 -7.01 3.72 -4.43
CA THR A 71 -6.60 5.11 -4.16
C THR A 71 -6.19 5.88 -5.42
N THR A 72 -5.83 5.16 -6.49
CA THR A 72 -5.41 5.74 -7.78
C THR A 72 -6.55 5.94 -8.76
N LEU A 73 -7.77 5.50 -8.42
CA LEU A 73 -8.93 5.59 -9.32
C LEU A 73 -9.17 7.01 -9.88
N PRO A 74 -9.02 8.11 -9.12
CA PRO A 74 -9.15 9.45 -9.68
C PRO A 74 -8.15 9.73 -10.81
N LEU A 75 -6.89 9.32 -10.67
CA LEU A 75 -5.88 9.45 -11.72
C LEU A 75 -6.22 8.58 -12.93
N VAL A 76 -6.61 7.32 -12.71
CA VAL A 76 -6.98 6.38 -13.77
C VAL A 76 -8.15 6.92 -14.61
N ARG A 77 -9.17 7.51 -13.97
CA ARG A 77 -10.30 8.16 -14.67
C ARG A 77 -9.82 9.28 -15.58
N LEU A 78 -9.05 10.21 -15.03
CA LEU A 78 -8.56 11.38 -15.76
C LEU A 78 -7.63 10.99 -16.90
N PHE A 79 -6.71 10.06 -16.66
CA PHE A 79 -5.79 9.56 -17.67
C PHE A 79 -6.51 8.82 -18.78
N SER A 80 -7.49 7.96 -18.44
CA SER A 80 -8.32 7.26 -19.44
C SER A 80 -9.07 8.25 -20.33
N ALA A 81 -9.67 9.30 -19.74
CA ALA A 81 -10.32 10.37 -20.50
C ALA A 81 -9.35 11.11 -21.44
N ALA A 82 -8.15 11.45 -20.95
CA ALA A 82 -7.13 12.18 -21.70
C ALA A 82 -6.48 11.34 -22.83
N SER A 83 -6.46 10.01 -22.68
CA SER A 83 -5.80 9.08 -23.60
C SER A 83 -6.70 8.44 -24.64
N THR A 84 -8.01 8.70 -24.61
CA THR A 84 -9.01 8.18 -25.57
C THR A 84 -8.63 8.33 -27.06
N GLN A 85 -7.91 9.40 -27.41
CA GLN A 85 -7.49 9.71 -28.78
C GLN A 85 -6.10 9.16 -29.15
N GLN A 86 -5.49 8.34 -28.30
CA GLN A 86 -4.24 7.64 -28.64
C GLN A 86 -4.54 6.36 -29.43
N PRO A 87 -3.61 5.88 -30.28
CA PRO A 87 -3.84 4.68 -31.10
C PRO A 87 -4.14 3.41 -30.30
N ARG A 88 -3.58 3.30 -29.08
CA ARG A 88 -3.72 2.13 -28.19
C ARG A 88 -3.99 2.58 -26.75
N PRO A 89 -5.20 3.11 -26.44
CA PRO A 89 -5.50 3.72 -25.14
C PRO A 89 -5.38 2.72 -23.98
N GLY A 90 -5.76 1.46 -24.19
CA GLY A 90 -5.61 0.40 -23.19
C GLY A 90 -4.14 0.08 -22.86
N VAL A 91 -3.27 0.07 -23.88
CA VAL A 91 -1.83 -0.20 -23.69
C VAL A 91 -1.17 0.93 -22.89
N VAL A 92 -1.47 2.19 -23.19
CA VAL A 92 -0.87 3.31 -22.44
C VAL A 92 -1.38 3.36 -21.00
N LEU A 93 -2.66 3.00 -20.75
CA LEU A 93 -3.15 2.85 -19.38
C LEU A 93 -2.45 1.71 -18.64
N PHE A 94 -2.26 0.56 -19.29
CA PHE A 94 -1.51 -0.56 -18.73
C PHE A 94 -0.07 -0.15 -18.37
N VAL A 95 0.62 0.58 -19.26
CA VAL A 95 1.98 1.06 -19.01
C VAL A 95 2.05 2.08 -17.87
N LEU A 96 1.03 2.92 -17.69
CA LEU A 96 0.91 3.78 -16.51
C LEU A 96 0.82 2.93 -15.23
N LEU A 97 -0.06 1.93 -15.21
CA LEU A 97 -0.21 1.03 -14.05
C LEU A 97 1.05 0.22 -13.80
N LEU A 98 1.80 -0.15 -14.85
CA LEU A 98 3.08 -0.82 -14.72
C LEU A 98 4.14 0.08 -14.04
N GLY A 99 4.21 1.36 -14.39
CA GLY A 99 5.10 2.31 -13.72
C GLY A 99 4.74 2.51 -12.24
N TYR A 100 3.45 2.55 -11.94
CA TYR A 100 2.95 2.60 -10.56
C TYR A 100 3.31 1.32 -9.78
N ALA A 101 3.06 0.16 -10.38
CA ALA A 101 3.36 -1.15 -9.84
C ALA A 101 4.86 -1.33 -9.56
N ALA A 102 5.73 -0.88 -10.46
CA ALA A 102 7.18 -0.99 -10.32
C ALA A 102 7.72 -0.26 -9.08
N VAL A 103 7.21 0.95 -8.79
CA VAL A 103 7.61 1.70 -7.59
C VAL A 103 7.16 0.98 -6.33
N TRP A 104 5.94 0.41 -6.33
CA TRP A 104 5.46 -0.39 -5.21
C TRP A 104 6.22 -1.69 -5.02
N THR A 105 6.65 -2.34 -6.10
CA THR A 105 7.51 -3.52 -6.04
C THR A 105 8.86 -3.17 -5.44
N LEU A 106 9.48 -2.05 -5.85
CA LEU A 106 10.73 -1.58 -5.25
C LEU A 106 10.58 -1.32 -3.75
N PHE A 107 9.52 -0.62 -3.35
CA PHE A 107 9.23 -0.38 -1.93
C PHE A 107 9.01 -1.69 -1.16
N GLY A 108 8.22 -2.61 -1.71
CA GLY A 108 7.96 -3.92 -1.10
C GLY A 108 9.24 -4.74 -0.92
N ALA A 109 10.13 -4.75 -1.93
CA ALA A 109 11.41 -5.44 -1.84
C ALA A 109 12.32 -4.83 -0.75
N LEU A 110 12.38 -3.50 -0.65
CA LEU A 110 13.14 -2.81 0.40
C LEU A 110 12.56 -3.09 1.79
N ALA A 111 11.23 -3.08 1.92
CA ALA A 111 10.55 -3.40 3.16
C ALA A 111 10.79 -4.85 3.58
N PHE A 112 10.71 -5.81 2.66
CA PHE A 112 11.01 -7.22 2.91
C PHE A 112 12.46 -7.45 3.34
N LEU A 113 13.43 -6.80 2.67
CA LEU A 113 14.84 -6.90 3.08
C LEU A 113 15.09 -6.29 4.46
N GLY A 114 14.43 -5.15 4.76
CA GLY A 114 14.49 -4.52 6.07
C GLY A 114 13.89 -5.39 7.17
N ASP A 115 12.77 -6.04 6.87
CA ASP A 115 12.09 -6.98 7.74
C ASP A 115 12.95 -8.22 8.04
N VAL A 116 13.53 -8.84 7.02
CA VAL A 116 14.48 -9.96 7.18
C VAL A 116 15.71 -9.53 8.00
N ALA A 117 16.20 -8.30 7.81
CA ALA A 117 17.31 -7.78 8.61
C ALA A 117 16.92 -7.55 10.08
N LEU A 118 15.69 -7.09 10.31
CA LEU A 118 15.13 -6.89 11.65
C LEU A 118 14.99 -8.22 12.39
N HIS A 119 14.42 -9.25 11.76
CA HIS A 119 14.31 -10.60 12.34
C HIS A 119 15.68 -11.15 12.76
N ARG A 120 16.69 -11.07 11.87
CA ARG A 120 18.07 -11.49 12.20
C ARG A 120 18.72 -10.67 13.33
N PHE A 121 18.27 -9.45 13.56
CA PHE A 121 18.75 -8.63 14.67
C PHE A 121 18.06 -9.04 15.97
N VAL A 122 16.73 -9.22 15.93
CA VAL A 122 15.92 -9.73 17.04
C VAL A 122 16.45 -11.07 17.52
N ASP A 123 16.77 -11.99 16.61
CA ASP A 123 17.32 -13.32 16.93
C ASP A 123 18.63 -13.32 17.71
N ARG A 124 19.40 -12.24 17.59
CA ARG A 124 20.67 -12.07 18.30
C ARG A 124 20.52 -11.28 19.59
N ALA A 125 19.33 -10.76 19.88
CA ALA A 125 19.04 -9.91 21.03
C ALA A 125 17.93 -10.55 21.88
N PRO A 126 18.26 -11.45 22.83
CA PRO A 126 17.27 -12.15 23.67
C PRO A 126 16.30 -11.21 24.40
N TRP A 127 16.78 -10.04 24.80
CA TRP A 127 15.92 -9.01 25.39
C TRP A 127 14.84 -8.53 24.41
N LEU A 128 15.20 -8.30 23.15
CA LEU A 128 14.25 -7.82 22.14
C LEU A 128 13.27 -8.92 21.71
N GLN A 129 13.73 -10.17 21.60
CA GLN A 129 12.83 -11.34 21.44
C GLN A 129 11.80 -11.40 22.57
N ALA A 130 12.24 -11.27 23.82
CA ALA A 130 11.34 -11.26 24.97
C ALA A 130 10.41 -10.03 25.02
N HIS A 131 10.63 -9.00 24.20
CA HIS A 131 9.88 -7.75 24.16
C HIS A 131 9.42 -7.38 22.74
N ALA A 132 9.15 -8.36 21.89
CA ALA A 132 8.88 -8.11 20.47
C ALA A 132 7.62 -7.24 20.22
N TRP A 133 6.70 -7.15 21.19
CA TRP A 133 5.58 -6.19 21.15
C TRP A 133 6.05 -4.73 21.03
N LEU A 134 7.28 -4.39 21.45
CA LEU A 134 7.87 -3.07 21.28
C LEU A 134 8.13 -2.75 19.80
N ILE A 135 8.37 -3.75 18.96
CA ILE A 135 8.53 -3.58 17.51
C ILE A 135 7.18 -3.22 16.90
N ALA A 136 6.12 -3.95 17.24
CA ALA A 136 4.77 -3.64 16.80
C ALA A 136 4.30 -2.27 17.30
N GLY A 137 4.48 -1.97 18.59
CA GLY A 137 4.17 -0.68 19.20
C GLY A 137 4.98 0.46 18.59
N GLY A 138 6.27 0.26 18.36
CA GLY A 138 7.16 1.20 17.69
C GLY A 138 6.74 1.48 16.24
N THR A 139 6.27 0.47 15.52
CA THR A 139 5.75 0.63 14.15
C THR A 139 4.44 1.42 14.14
N LEU A 140 3.54 1.18 15.10
CA LEU A 140 2.32 1.98 15.31
C LEU A 140 2.66 3.45 15.62
N VAL A 141 3.60 3.69 16.53
CA VAL A 141 4.06 5.04 16.88
C VAL A 141 4.70 5.73 15.67
N LEU A 142 5.56 5.03 14.92
CA LEU A 142 6.15 5.54 13.68
C LEU A 142 5.08 5.94 12.67
N ALA A 143 4.09 5.07 12.43
CA ALA A 143 3.00 5.33 11.50
C ALA A 143 2.13 6.51 11.97
N GLY A 144 1.85 6.61 13.27
CA GLY A 144 1.12 7.71 13.88
C GLY A 144 1.87 9.04 13.81
N ALA A 145 3.17 9.06 14.13
CA ALA A 145 4.02 10.24 14.01
C ALA A 145 4.15 10.69 12.56
N PHE A 146 4.27 9.73 11.63
CA PHE A 146 4.35 9.99 10.21
C PHE A 146 3.14 10.77 9.66
N GLN A 147 1.95 10.57 10.27
CA GLN A 147 0.73 11.29 9.90
C GLN A 147 0.87 12.82 10.01
N PHE A 148 1.74 13.32 10.89
CA PHE A 148 1.95 14.76 11.12
C PHE A 148 3.14 15.35 10.37
N THR A 149 3.80 14.55 9.52
CA THR A 149 5.02 15.00 8.84
C THR A 149 4.73 15.92 7.64
N PRO A 150 5.60 16.90 7.36
CA PRO A 150 5.52 17.70 6.14
C PRO A 150 5.61 16.85 4.87
N LEU A 151 6.36 15.75 4.91
CA LEU A 151 6.48 14.80 3.81
C LEU A 151 5.12 14.18 3.47
N LYS A 152 4.39 13.68 4.48
CA LYS A 152 3.05 13.14 4.24
C LYS A 152 2.13 14.20 3.65
N ASP A 153 2.07 15.40 4.22
CA ASP A 153 1.16 16.45 3.75
C ASP A 153 1.45 16.85 2.29
N ALA A 154 2.74 16.99 1.94
CA ALA A 154 3.17 17.31 0.58
C ALA A 154 2.82 16.20 -0.42
N CYS A 155 3.11 14.94 -0.08
CA CYS A 155 2.78 13.80 -0.94
C CYS A 155 1.27 13.59 -1.04
N LEU A 156 0.53 13.68 0.06
CA LEU A 156 -0.93 13.50 0.08
C LEU A 156 -1.62 14.59 -0.74
N THR A 157 -1.18 15.85 -0.64
CA THR A 157 -1.71 16.96 -1.45
C THR A 157 -1.58 16.67 -2.94
N LYS A 158 -0.43 16.16 -3.39
CA LYS A 158 -0.21 15.75 -4.78
C LYS A 158 -1.09 14.55 -5.18
N CYS A 159 -1.23 13.54 -4.31
CA CYS A 159 -2.12 12.39 -4.56
C CYS A 159 -3.59 12.79 -4.70
N ARG A 160 -4.06 13.81 -3.97
CA ARG A 160 -5.45 14.31 -4.01
C ARG A 160 -5.77 15.20 -5.21
N LEU A 161 -4.75 15.78 -5.86
CA LEU A 161 -4.91 16.73 -6.98
C LEU A 161 -4.31 16.20 -8.31
N PRO A 162 -4.66 14.96 -8.75
CA PRO A 162 -4.02 14.35 -9.92
C PRO A 162 -4.30 15.11 -11.22
N GLY A 163 -5.38 15.89 -11.30
CA GLY A 163 -5.74 16.67 -12.49
C GLY A 163 -4.72 17.78 -12.80
N THR A 164 -4.29 18.55 -11.80
CA THR A 164 -3.31 19.63 -11.99
C THR A 164 -1.99 19.10 -12.52
N TYR A 165 -1.51 18.02 -11.93
CA TYR A 165 -0.30 17.32 -12.34
C TYR A 165 -0.44 16.73 -13.75
N LEU A 166 -1.55 16.05 -14.03
CA LEU A 166 -1.79 15.44 -15.34
C LEU A 166 -1.85 16.50 -16.44
N MET A 167 -2.56 17.61 -16.24
CA MET A 167 -2.68 18.67 -17.25
C MET A 167 -1.32 19.28 -17.62
N GLN A 168 -0.40 19.42 -16.67
CA GLN A 168 0.93 19.99 -16.92
C GLN A 168 1.91 19.00 -17.55
N ARG A 169 1.78 17.69 -17.25
CA ARG A 169 2.79 16.67 -17.59
C ARG A 169 2.33 15.68 -18.65
N TYR A 170 1.06 15.67 -19.02
CA TYR A 170 0.52 14.72 -19.98
C TYR A 170 1.18 14.86 -21.34
N ARG A 171 1.69 13.74 -21.85
CA ARG A 171 2.19 13.57 -23.21
C ARG A 171 1.69 12.24 -23.76
N ARG A 172 1.57 12.15 -25.08
CA ARG A 172 1.20 10.89 -25.74
C ARG A 172 2.37 9.89 -25.70
N GLY A 173 2.05 8.59 -25.78
CA GLY A 173 3.02 7.50 -25.83
C GLY A 173 3.26 6.76 -24.51
N ALA A 174 3.78 5.54 -24.62
CA ALA A 174 4.01 4.62 -23.50
C ALA A 174 5.03 5.15 -22.48
N ALA A 175 6.15 5.74 -22.93
CA ALA A 175 7.17 6.27 -22.04
C ALA A 175 6.63 7.40 -21.14
N ALA A 176 5.78 8.28 -21.70
CA ALA A 176 5.12 9.33 -20.93
C ALA A 176 4.14 8.75 -19.90
N ALA A 177 3.39 7.71 -20.27
CA ALA A 177 2.47 7.01 -19.37
C ALA A 177 3.22 6.34 -18.20
N PHE A 178 4.32 5.64 -18.48
CA PHE A 178 5.16 5.01 -17.46
C PHE A 178 5.72 6.03 -16.47
N ARG A 179 6.21 7.18 -16.96
CA ARG A 179 6.70 8.28 -16.12
C ARG A 179 5.59 8.84 -15.22
N ILE A 180 4.40 9.09 -15.76
CA ILE A 180 3.25 9.54 -14.96
C ILE A 180 2.91 8.52 -13.87
N GLY A 181 2.90 7.22 -14.22
CA GLY A 181 2.64 6.13 -13.29
C GLY A 181 3.66 6.03 -12.16
N SER A 182 4.95 6.08 -12.49
CA SER A 182 6.04 6.02 -11.51
C SER A 182 6.10 7.26 -10.61
N GLU A 183 5.95 8.47 -11.14
CA GLU A 183 5.88 9.69 -10.33
C GLU A 183 4.68 9.68 -9.36
N HIS A 184 3.52 9.17 -9.83
CA HIS A 184 2.38 8.96 -8.95
C HIS A 184 2.64 7.86 -7.92
N GLY A 185 3.30 6.77 -8.31
CA GLY A 185 3.72 5.69 -7.41
C GLY A 185 4.62 6.22 -6.28
N LEU A 186 5.62 7.04 -6.60
CA LEU A 186 6.53 7.65 -5.62
C LEU A 186 5.78 8.56 -4.65
N THR A 187 4.85 9.35 -5.18
CA THR A 187 3.99 10.22 -4.35
C THR A 187 3.06 9.38 -3.47
N CYS A 188 2.52 8.28 -3.98
CA CYS A 188 1.63 7.37 -3.27
C CYS A 188 2.37 6.68 -2.12
N VAL A 189 3.54 6.09 -2.38
CA VAL A 189 4.43 5.53 -1.35
C VAL A 189 4.78 6.63 -0.34
N GLY A 190 5.18 7.81 -0.80
CA GLY A 190 5.56 8.93 0.05
C GLY A 190 4.47 9.43 1.01
N CYS A 191 3.18 9.15 0.78
CA CYS A 191 2.11 9.54 1.73
C CYS A 191 1.59 8.39 2.61
N CYS A 192 1.93 7.13 2.31
CA CYS A 192 1.39 6.00 3.06
C CYS A 192 2.38 4.86 3.36
N TRP A 193 3.67 5.00 3.06
CA TRP A 193 4.68 3.97 3.33
C TRP A 193 4.65 3.51 4.79
N ALA A 194 4.56 4.43 5.76
CA ALA A 194 4.56 4.09 7.18
C ALA A 194 3.29 3.31 7.59
N LEU A 195 2.14 3.63 7.00
CA LEU A 195 0.91 2.85 7.19
C LEU A 195 1.02 1.47 6.56
N MET A 196 1.72 1.34 5.44
CA MET A 196 1.97 0.04 4.80
C MET A 196 2.91 -0.84 5.63
N LEU A 197 3.85 -0.26 6.39
CA LEU A 197 4.70 -1.02 7.30
C LEU A 197 3.88 -1.73 8.40
N LEU A 198 2.72 -1.18 8.77
CA LEU A 198 1.82 -1.85 9.71
C LEU A 198 1.32 -3.21 9.19
N MET A 199 1.29 -3.44 7.87
CA MET A 199 0.93 -4.75 7.33
C MET A 199 2.02 -5.81 7.54
N PHE A 200 3.26 -5.41 7.76
CA PHE A 200 4.33 -6.32 8.17
C PHE A 200 4.16 -6.68 9.65
N ALA A 201 4.03 -5.66 10.52
CA ALA A 201 3.79 -5.88 11.95
C ALA A 201 2.49 -6.64 12.26
N ALA A 202 1.45 -6.46 11.44
CA ALA A 202 0.17 -7.14 11.63
C ALA A 202 0.03 -8.49 10.94
N GLY A 203 1.03 -8.86 10.15
CA GLY A 203 0.93 -9.98 9.22
C GLY A 203 -0.06 -9.69 8.07
N VAL A 204 0.35 -10.02 6.86
CA VAL A 204 -0.44 -9.90 5.61
C VAL A 204 -1.79 -10.64 5.68
N ALA A 205 -1.99 -11.54 6.65
CA ALA A 205 -3.15 -12.43 6.77
C ALA A 205 -4.36 -11.83 7.51
N HIS A 206 -4.22 -10.74 8.27
CA HIS A 206 -5.39 -10.24 9.00
C HIS A 206 -6.25 -9.33 8.11
N LEU A 207 -7.22 -9.95 7.42
CA LEU A 207 -8.12 -9.29 6.47
C LEU A 207 -8.79 -8.03 7.04
N TRP A 208 -9.09 -8.00 8.35
CA TRP A 208 -9.63 -6.82 9.03
C TRP A 208 -8.66 -5.65 9.06
N TRP A 209 -7.36 -5.88 9.31
CA TRP A 209 -6.34 -4.83 9.31
C TRP A 209 -6.12 -4.30 7.89
N MET A 210 -6.05 -5.21 6.93
CA MET A 210 -5.98 -4.88 5.51
C MET A 210 -7.16 -4.00 5.09
N ALA A 211 -8.39 -4.33 5.50
CA ALA A 211 -9.59 -3.56 5.17
C ALA A 211 -9.60 -2.19 5.87
N ALA A 212 -9.27 -2.14 7.16
CA ALA A 212 -9.23 -0.90 7.94
C ALA A 212 -8.19 0.09 7.38
N LEU A 213 -6.96 -0.37 7.13
CA LEU A 213 -5.89 0.45 6.56
C LEU A 213 -6.24 0.91 5.13
N THR A 214 -6.85 0.04 4.33
CA THR A 214 -7.35 0.43 3.00
C THR A 214 -8.40 1.53 3.11
N ALA A 215 -9.38 1.38 4.01
CA ALA A 215 -10.43 2.36 4.21
C ALA A 215 -9.85 3.72 4.64
N ILE A 216 -8.92 3.74 5.60
CA ILE A 216 -8.24 4.95 6.04
C ILE A 216 -7.50 5.61 4.86
N MET A 217 -6.66 4.87 4.14
CA MET A 217 -5.85 5.42 3.04
C MET A 217 -6.70 5.89 1.85
N VAL A 218 -7.76 5.16 1.49
CA VAL A 218 -8.73 5.60 0.47
C VAL A 218 -9.44 6.85 0.93
N TYR A 219 -9.88 6.92 2.19
CA TYR A 219 -10.56 8.09 2.73
C TYR A 219 -9.63 9.32 2.73
N GLU A 220 -8.39 9.19 3.20
CA GLU A 220 -7.38 10.26 3.19
C GLU A 220 -7.13 10.80 1.76
N LYS A 221 -7.01 9.90 0.77
CA LYS A 221 -6.63 10.23 -0.60
C LYS A 221 -7.79 10.66 -1.50
N VAL A 222 -9.02 10.23 -1.23
CA VAL A 222 -10.16 10.40 -2.15
C VAL A 222 -11.29 11.22 -1.55
N ALA A 223 -11.53 11.15 -0.23
CA ALA A 223 -12.67 11.83 0.36
C ALA A 223 -12.47 13.37 0.40
N PRO A 224 -13.53 14.18 0.25
CA PRO A 224 -13.44 15.64 0.33
C PRO A 224 -12.83 16.13 1.65
N ARG A 225 -13.17 15.46 2.76
CA ARG A 225 -12.66 15.73 4.12
C ARG A 225 -11.48 14.85 4.53
N GLY A 226 -10.83 14.14 3.59
CA GLY A 226 -9.73 13.22 3.86
C GLY A 226 -8.56 13.83 4.63
N ARG A 227 -8.24 15.11 4.40
CA ARG A 227 -7.20 15.85 5.17
C ARG A 227 -7.51 15.96 6.66
N GLN A 228 -8.78 16.01 7.06
CA GLN A 228 -9.18 16.08 8.46
C GLN A 228 -9.07 14.73 9.17
N ALA A 229 -9.11 13.62 8.42
CA ALA A 229 -8.91 12.28 8.97
C ALA A 229 -7.45 11.96 9.29
N VAL A 230 -6.48 12.57 8.59
CA VAL A 230 -5.04 12.40 8.81
C VAL A 230 -4.63 12.61 10.28
N PRO A 231 -4.91 13.75 10.93
CA PRO A 231 -4.54 13.95 12.33
C PRO A 231 -5.28 13.01 13.28
N VAL A 232 -6.55 12.67 12.99
CA VAL A 232 -7.33 11.72 13.80
C VAL A 232 -6.68 10.33 13.76
N ALA A 233 -6.37 9.83 12.56
CA ALA A 233 -5.66 8.57 12.38
C ALA A 233 -4.28 8.60 13.05
N GLY A 234 -3.56 9.73 12.96
CA GLY A 234 -2.29 9.95 13.64
C GLY A 234 -2.39 9.83 15.16
N VAL A 235 -3.34 10.53 15.78
CA VAL A 235 -3.57 10.45 17.24
C VAL A 235 -3.94 9.03 17.64
N LEU A 236 -4.87 8.37 16.92
CA LEU A 236 -5.28 7.01 17.24
C LEU A 236 -4.13 6.00 17.15
N LEU A 237 -3.27 6.11 16.14
CA LEU A 237 -2.10 5.24 16.00
C LEU A 237 -1.04 5.51 17.06
N LEU A 238 -0.80 6.78 17.41
CA LEU A 238 0.13 7.16 18.48
C LEU A 238 -0.35 6.65 19.84
N THR A 239 -1.61 6.92 20.19
CA THR A 239 -2.16 6.49 21.49
C THR A 239 -2.16 4.98 21.58
N TRP A 240 -2.57 4.28 20.52
CA TRP A 240 -2.58 2.83 20.52
C TRP A 240 -1.18 2.21 20.56
N GLY A 241 -0.22 2.76 19.81
CA GLY A 241 1.18 2.32 19.86
C GLY A 241 1.82 2.51 21.24
N LEU A 242 1.55 3.65 21.90
CA LEU A 242 1.99 3.89 23.28
C LEU A 242 1.32 2.95 24.28
N LEU A 243 0.03 2.69 24.13
CA LEU A 243 -0.69 1.71 24.97
C LEU A 243 -0.10 0.31 24.82
N VAL A 244 0.21 -0.13 23.60
CA VAL A 244 0.86 -1.42 23.34
C VAL A 244 2.26 -1.46 23.98
N ALA A 245 3.02 -0.37 23.92
CA ALA A 245 4.36 -0.31 24.51
C ALA A 245 4.34 -0.38 26.05
N LEU A 246 3.36 0.25 26.70
CA LEU A 246 3.23 0.31 28.15
C LEU A 246 2.47 -0.89 28.75
N HIS A 247 1.51 -1.42 28.00
CA HIS A 247 0.62 -2.50 28.40
C HIS A 247 0.48 -3.51 27.25
N PRO A 248 1.36 -4.52 27.17
CA PRO A 248 1.37 -5.48 26.07
C PRO A 248 0.05 -6.27 25.92
N SER A 249 -0.81 -6.29 26.94
CA SER A 249 -2.16 -6.85 26.88
C SER A 249 -3.09 -6.16 25.87
N TRP A 250 -2.76 -4.94 25.44
CA TRP A 250 -3.49 -4.21 24.37
C TRP A 250 -3.05 -4.60 22.97
N LEU A 251 -2.05 -5.49 22.84
CA LEU A 251 -1.68 -6.09 21.58
C LEU A 251 -2.73 -7.18 21.26
N PRO A 252 -3.64 -6.98 20.29
CA PRO A 252 -4.59 -8.02 19.93
C PRO A 252 -3.87 -9.31 19.54
N ALA A 253 -4.39 -10.44 19.98
CA ALA A 253 -3.83 -11.79 19.75
C ALA A 253 -3.26 -12.04 18.33
N PRO A 254 -3.89 -11.59 17.21
CA PRO A 254 -3.30 -11.74 15.87
C PRO A 254 -1.99 -10.97 15.62
N LEU A 255 -1.69 -9.90 16.38
CA LEU A 255 -0.41 -9.18 16.33
C LEU A 255 0.65 -9.81 17.25
N ALA A 256 0.22 -10.62 18.23
CA ALA A 256 1.09 -11.22 19.23
C ALA A 256 1.82 -12.49 18.76
N GLY A 257 1.38 -13.10 17.65
CA GLY A 257 1.98 -14.31 17.08
C GLY A 257 2.90 -14.09 15.89
N VAL A 258 3.38 -12.85 15.69
CA VAL A 258 4.25 -12.44 14.56
C VAL A 258 5.74 -12.44 14.94
N PHE A 259 6.06 -12.62 16.23
CA PHE A 259 7.45 -12.64 16.72
C PHE A 259 7.64 -13.75 17.75
#